data_AF-A0A969SZ35-F1
#
_entry.id   AF-A0A969SZ35-F1
#
_cell.length_a   1.000
_cell.length_b   1.000
_cell.length_c   1.000
_cell.angle_alpha   90.00
_cell.angle_beta   90.00
_cell.angle_gamma   90.00
#
_symmetry.space_group_name_H-M   'P 1'
#
loop_
_entity.id
_entity.type
_entity.pdbx_description
1 polymer ?
#
loop_
_entity_poly.entity_id
_entity_poly.type
_entity_poly.pdbx_seq_one_letter_code
_entity_poly.pdbx_strand_id
1 'polypeptide(L)'
;MGEIARDLGLKAQYQVSRLLDLKAFRADIRQQLLVELRDRILELAKNYVDTRQLAALDQNLEILLDEQVSQVIQEAESDSHISNHRPLGSLFAQRLCGQIKPGKPENFRSG
;
A
#
# COMPACT_ATOMS: atom_id res chain seq x y z
N MET A 1 5.87 22.92 1.73
CA MET A 1 6.57 21.71 1.21
C MET A 1 7.58 21.13 2.20
N GLY A 2 8.45 21.93 2.83
CA GLY A 2 9.42 21.42 3.83
C GLY A 2 8.85 21.14 5.24
N GLU A 3 7.64 21.61 5.55
CA GLU A 3 6.96 21.32 6.82
C GLU A 3 6.38 19.91 6.85
N ILE A 4 5.61 19.51 5.81
CA ILE A 4 5.11 18.14 5.65
C ILE A 4 6.26 17.12 5.65
N ALA A 5 7.42 17.45 5.06
CA ALA A 5 8.61 16.60 5.09
C ALA A 5 9.10 16.31 6.51
N ARG A 6 9.14 17.34 7.36
CA ARG A 6 9.54 17.24 8.77
C ARG A 6 8.51 16.46 9.58
N ASP A 7 7.23 16.73 9.38
CA ASP A 7 6.15 16.07 10.11
C ASP A 7 6.06 14.57 9.80
N LEU A 8 6.47 14.16 8.59
CA LEU A 8 6.48 12.77 8.15
C LEU A 8 7.87 12.10 8.26
N GLY A 9 8.86 12.77 8.86
CA GLY A 9 10.22 12.23 9.06
C GLY A 9 11.00 11.97 7.76
N LEU A 10 10.59 12.57 6.64
CA LEU A 10 11.22 12.41 5.33
C LEU A 10 12.47 13.28 5.25
N LYS A 11 13.62 12.63 5.00
CA LYS A 11 14.96 13.27 5.05
C LYS A 11 15.31 14.03 3.78
N ALA A 12 14.60 13.77 2.67
CA ALA A 12 14.93 14.34 1.38
C ALA A 12 13.69 14.82 0.61
N GLN A 13 13.84 15.94 -0.10
CA GLN A 13 12.77 16.58 -0.87
C GLN A 13 12.15 15.68 -1.94
N TYR A 14 12.93 14.76 -2.53
CA TYR A 14 12.42 13.79 -3.51
C TYR A 14 11.39 12.82 -2.91
N GLN A 15 11.51 12.48 -1.62
CA GLN A 15 10.58 11.57 -0.94
C GLN A 15 9.21 12.25 -0.76
N VAL A 16 9.24 13.57 -0.52
CA VAL A 16 8.04 14.41 -0.41
C VAL A 16 7.40 14.56 -1.79
N SER A 17 8.18 14.86 -2.82
CA SER A 17 7.68 14.94 -4.19
C SER A 17 7.05 13.62 -4.66
N ARG A 18 7.65 12.47 -4.32
CA ARG A 18 7.09 11.15 -4.63
C ARG A 18 5.80 10.86 -3.87
N LEU A 19 5.71 11.24 -2.59
CA LEU A 19 4.48 11.09 -1.80
C LEU A 19 3.35 12.01 -2.30
N LEU A 20 3.69 13.21 -2.78
CA LEU A 20 2.74 14.17 -3.34
C LEU A 20 2.28 13.78 -4.75
N ASP A 21 3.10 13.07 -5.50
CA ASP A 21 2.66 12.38 -6.71
C ASP A 21 1.90 11.10 -6.33
N LEU A 22 0.70 11.30 -5.79
CA LEU A 22 -0.17 10.21 -5.33
C LEU A 22 -0.46 9.18 -6.42
N LYS A 23 -0.44 9.60 -7.70
CA LYS A 23 -0.64 8.69 -8.82
C LYS A 23 0.57 7.78 -9.03
N ALA A 24 1.78 8.34 -9.11
CA ALA A 24 3.00 7.55 -9.22
C ALA A 24 3.22 6.67 -7.97
N PHE A 25 2.97 7.22 -6.78
CA PHE A 25 3.09 6.48 -5.52
C PHE A 25 2.13 5.30 -5.43
N ARG A 26 0.85 5.47 -5.80
CA ARG A 26 -0.12 4.37 -5.86
C ARG A 26 0.28 3.32 -6.89
N ALA A 27 0.82 3.72 -8.04
CA ALA A 27 1.31 2.80 -9.07
C ALA A 27 2.50 1.96 -8.57
N ASP A 28 3.44 2.59 -7.86
CA ASP A 28 4.57 1.90 -7.23
C ASP A 28 4.11 0.86 -6.20
N ILE A 29 3.18 1.24 -5.31
CA ILE A 29 2.64 0.32 -4.29
C ILE A 29 1.84 -0.79 -4.94
N ARG A 30 1.03 -0.50 -5.97
CA ARG A 30 0.31 -1.51 -6.74
C ARG A 30 1.28 -2.56 -7.28
N GLN A 31 2.36 -2.12 -7.93
CA GLN A 31 3.34 -3.03 -8.53
C GLN A 31 4.02 -3.90 -7.47
N GLN A 32 4.46 -3.30 -6.35
CA GLN A 32 5.11 -4.05 -5.28
C GLN A 32 4.16 -5.05 -4.61
N LEU A 33 2.93 -4.63 -4.33
CA LEU A 33 1.93 -5.48 -3.70
C LEU A 33 1.57 -6.69 -4.57
N LEU A 34 1.46 -6.51 -5.89
CA LEU A 34 1.22 -7.60 -6.83
C LEU A 34 2.33 -8.64 -6.81
N VAL A 35 3.58 -8.18 -6.88
CA VAL A 35 4.74 -9.08 -6.84
C VAL A 35 4.80 -9.84 -5.51
N GLU A 36 4.68 -9.15 -4.38
CA GLU A 36 4.75 -9.77 -3.06
C GLU A 36 3.60 -10.75 -2.81
N LEU A 37 2.37 -10.41 -3.19
CA LEU A 37 1.22 -11.30 -3.03
C LEU A 37 1.33 -12.53 -3.91
N ARG A 38 1.72 -12.36 -5.18
CA ARG A 38 1.93 -13.49 -6.09
C ARG A 38 2.99 -14.43 -5.54
N ASP A 39 4.16 -13.90 -5.18
CA ASP A 39 5.27 -14.70 -4.67
C ASP A 39 4.88 -15.41 -3.36
N ARG A 40 4.13 -14.74 -2.47
CA ARG A 40 3.64 -15.33 -1.22
C ARG A 40 2.64 -16.45 -1.46
N ILE A 41 1.71 -16.27 -2.41
CA ILE A 41 0.70 -17.28 -2.74
C ILE A 41 1.36 -18.48 -3.43
N LEU A 42 2.33 -18.26 -4.32
CA LEU A 42 3.11 -19.34 -4.92
C LEU A 42 3.89 -20.13 -3.86
N GLU A 43 4.56 -19.47 -2.91
CA GLU A 43 5.23 -20.13 -1.79
C GLU A 43 4.28 -20.99 -0.95
N LEU A 44 3.06 -20.50 -0.69
CA LEU A 44 2.05 -21.28 0.02
C LEU A 44 1.55 -22.46 -0.83
N ALA A 45 1.27 -22.24 -2.11
CA ALA A 45 0.71 -23.22 -3.03
C ALA A 45 1.69 -24.36 -3.37
N LYS A 46 3.01 -24.13 -3.31
CA LYS A 46 4.04 -25.18 -3.42
C LYS A 46 3.82 -26.33 -2.42
N ASN A 47 3.21 -26.06 -1.27
CA ASN A 47 2.93 -27.08 -0.26
C ASN A 47 1.70 -27.95 -0.58
N TYR A 48 0.89 -27.56 -1.56
CA TYR A 48 -0.40 -28.17 -1.83
C TYR A 48 -0.59 -28.62 -3.29
N VAL A 49 0.27 -28.22 -4.23
CA VAL A 49 0.04 -28.37 -5.67
C VAL A 49 1.32 -28.77 -6.42
N ASP A 50 1.18 -29.68 -7.40
CA ASP A 50 2.27 -30.10 -8.29
C ASP A 50 2.70 -28.94 -9.23
N THR A 51 4.00 -28.83 -9.49
CA THR A 51 4.66 -27.74 -10.24
C THR A 51 4.00 -27.39 -11.59
N ARG A 52 3.41 -28.35 -12.29
CA ARG A 52 2.72 -28.12 -13.59
C ARG A 52 1.36 -27.44 -13.42
N GLN A 53 0.63 -27.76 -12.36
CA GLN A 53 -0.64 -27.12 -12.03
C GLN A 53 -0.38 -25.73 -11.45
N LEU A 54 0.74 -25.55 -10.74
CA LEU A 54 1.17 -24.27 -10.19
C LEU A 54 1.41 -23.19 -11.28
N ALA A 55 2.01 -23.56 -12.41
CA ALA A 55 2.26 -22.62 -13.52
C ALA A 55 0.97 -22.13 -14.21
N ALA A 56 -0.04 -23.01 -14.34
CA ALA A 56 -1.35 -22.62 -14.86
C ALA A 56 -2.16 -21.79 -13.85
N LEU A 57 -1.97 -22.03 -12.56
CA LEU A 57 -2.52 -21.21 -11.49
C LEU A 57 -1.89 -19.81 -11.50
N ASP A 58 -0.58 -19.69 -11.69
CA ASP A 58 0.16 -18.42 -11.63
C ASP A 58 -0.39 -17.34 -12.57
N GLN A 59 -0.68 -17.68 -13.83
CA GLN A 59 -1.26 -16.73 -14.80
C GLN A 59 -2.66 -16.26 -14.40
N ASN A 60 -3.51 -17.15 -13.88
CA ASN A 60 -4.83 -16.77 -13.37
C ASN A 60 -4.73 -15.97 -12.08
N LEU A 61 -3.71 -16.26 -11.27
CA LEU A 61 -3.43 -15.59 -10.01
C LEU A 61 -3.06 -14.13 -10.23
N GLU A 62 -2.21 -13.87 -11.22
CA GLU A 62 -1.80 -12.51 -11.58
C GLU A 62 -3.00 -11.66 -12.01
N ILE A 63 -3.91 -12.22 -12.81
CA ILE A 63 -5.14 -11.52 -13.24
C ILE A 63 -6.06 -11.21 -12.05
N LEU A 64 -6.31 -12.22 -11.19
CA LEU A 64 -7.18 -12.05 -10.02
C LEU A 64 -6.59 -11.08 -9.00
N LEU A 65 -5.28 -11.13 -8.78
CA LEU A 65 -4.59 -10.18 -7.91
C LEU A 65 -4.60 -8.77 -8.50
N ASP A 66 -4.40 -8.61 -9.81
CA ASP A 66 -4.46 -7.31 -10.48
C ASP A 66 -5.83 -6.66 -10.28
N GLU A 67 -6.91 -7.42 -10.44
CA GLU A 67 -8.27 -6.93 -10.21
C GLU A 67 -8.49 -6.48 -8.76
N GLN A 68 -8.12 -7.32 -7.79
CA GLN A 68 -8.28 -7.02 -6.36
C GLN A 68 -7.43 -5.83 -5.91
N VAL A 69 -6.16 -5.78 -6.32
CA VAL A 69 -5.27 -4.66 -5.99
C VAL A 69 -5.74 -3.38 -6.69
N SER A 70 -6.21 -3.47 -7.93
CA SER A 70 -6.76 -2.31 -8.65
C SER A 70 -7.98 -1.73 -7.94
N GLN A 71 -8.88 -2.56 -7.42
CA GLN A 71 -10.02 -2.10 -6.65
C GLN A 71 -9.58 -1.33 -5.38
N VAL A 72 -8.63 -1.88 -4.61
CA VAL A 72 -8.10 -1.23 -3.40
C VAL A 72 -7.46 0.13 -3.71
N ILE A 73 -6.75 0.23 -4.85
CA ILE A 73 -6.10 1.48 -5.27
C ILE A 73 -7.13 2.48 -5.82
N GLN A 74 -8.15 2.02 -6.54
CA GLN A 74 -9.21 2.86 -7.10
C GLN A 74 -10.09 3.47 -5.99
N GLU A 75 -10.37 2.71 -4.93
CA GLU A 75 -11.03 3.21 -3.73
C GLU A 75 -10.20 4.34 -3.07
N ALA A 76 -8.87 4.18 -3.02
CA ALA A 76 -7.96 5.19 -2.47
C ALA A 76 -7.86 6.45 -3.34
N GLU A 77 -7.96 6.30 -4.66
CA GLU A 77 -8.04 7.42 -5.59
C GLU A 77 -9.35 8.19 -5.38
N SER A 78 -10.46 7.46 -5.32
CA SER A 78 -11.80 8.02 -5.10
C SER A 78 -11.89 8.80 -3.79
N ASP A 79 -11.35 8.24 -2.71
CA ASP A 79 -11.28 8.90 -1.40
C ASP A 79 -10.47 10.20 -1.43
N SER A 80 -9.40 10.27 -2.23
CA SER A 80 -8.58 11.49 -2.33
C SER A 80 -9.25 12.65 -3.06
N HIS A 81 -10.32 12.37 -3.82
CA HIS A 81 -11.14 13.39 -4.48
C HIS A 81 -12.30 13.88 -3.61
N ILE A 82 -12.60 13.20 -2.49
CA ILE A 82 -13.70 13.54 -1.57
C ILE A 82 -13.13 14.38 -0.42
N SER A 83 -13.75 15.54 -0.15
CA SER A 83 -13.20 16.58 0.72
C SER A 83 -13.05 16.20 2.21
N ASN A 84 -12.18 16.96 2.89
CA ASN A 84 -11.51 16.80 4.19
C ASN A 84 -12.31 16.37 5.45
N HIS A 85 -13.57 15.96 5.38
CA HIS A 85 -14.41 15.66 6.56
C HIS A 85 -15.15 14.31 6.53
N ARG A 86 -14.81 13.40 5.60
CA ARG A 86 -15.26 12.00 5.71
C ARG A 86 -14.13 11.09 6.21
N PRO A 87 -14.43 10.11 7.07
CA PRO A 87 -13.47 9.08 7.44
C PRO A 87 -13.01 8.34 6.18
N LEU A 88 -11.70 8.17 6.04
CA LEU A 88 -11.06 7.44 4.94
C LEU A 88 -11.64 6.03 4.86
N GLY A 89 -12.37 5.73 3.80
CA GLY A 89 -13.03 4.43 3.60
C GLY A 89 -12.08 3.37 3.07
N SER A 90 -11.08 3.78 2.28
CA SER A 90 -10.13 2.90 1.63
C SER A 90 -9.16 2.29 2.63
N LEU A 91 -9.04 0.97 2.55
CA LEU A 91 -8.07 0.19 3.31
C LEU A 91 -6.64 0.71 3.10
N PHE A 92 -6.32 1.13 1.87
CA PHE A 92 -5.04 1.71 1.53
C PHE A 92 -4.74 2.97 2.36
N ALA A 93 -5.65 3.95 2.40
CA ALA A 93 -5.41 5.19 3.13
C ALA A 93 -5.34 4.96 4.63
N GLN A 94 -6.18 4.07 5.17
CA GLN A 94 -6.12 3.69 6.60
C GLN A 94 -4.76 3.07 6.96
N ARG A 95 -4.26 2.14 6.15
CA ARG A 95 -2.96 1.48 6.35
C ARG A 95 -1.81 2.47 6.17
N LEU A 96 -1.85 3.30 5.13
CA LEU A 96 -0.85 4.32 4.86
C LEU A 96 -0.73 5.32 6.02
N CYS A 97 -1.86 5.86 6.50
CA CYS A 97 -1.87 6.75 7.66
C CYS A 97 -1.38 6.06 8.94
N GLY A 98 -1.62 4.75 9.08
CA GLY A 98 -1.06 3.96 10.18
C GLY A 98 0.47 3.89 10.15
N GLN A 99 1.07 3.78 8.97
CA GLN A 99 2.53 3.70 8.79
C GLN A 99 3.22 5.06 8.83
N ILE A 100 2.53 6.12 8.42
CA ILE A 100 3.10 7.48 8.30
C ILE A 100 2.90 8.32 9.57
N LYS A 101 2.02 7.92 10.49
CA LYS A 101 1.86 8.65 11.77
C LYS A 101 3.22 8.73 12.48
N PRO A 102 3.75 9.93 12.72
CA PRO A 102 4.96 10.06 13.52
C PRO A 102 4.66 9.45 14.87
N GLY A 103 5.57 8.62 15.38
CA GLY A 103 5.47 8.06 16.71
C GLY A 103 5.08 9.17 17.68
N LYS A 104 3.92 9.02 18.31
CA LYS A 104 3.62 9.77 19.53
C LYS A 104 4.83 9.51 20.45
N PRO A 105 5.53 10.54 20.97
CA PRO A 105 6.60 10.28 21.91
C PRO A 105 6.01 9.42 23.02
N GLU A 106 6.59 8.23 23.21
CA GLU A 106 6.38 7.40 24.38
C GLU A 106 6.80 8.20 25.62
N ASN A 107 5.91 9.04 26.14
CA ASN A 107 6.00 9.48 27.52
C ASN A 107 5.36 8.39 28.39
N PHE A 108 6.17 7.35 28.63
CA PHE A 108 5.98 6.41 29.71
C PHE A 108 6.28 7.14 31.04
N ARG A 109 5.37 6.96 32.01
CA ARG A 109 5.43 7.34 33.44
C ARG A 109 5.31 8.82 33.83
N SER A 110 4.15 9.12 34.41
CA SER A 110 3.99 9.66 35.77
C SER A 110 2.71 9.02 36.29
N GLY A 111 2.74 8.18 37.33
CA GLY A 111 2.83 8.60 38.73
C GLY A 111 1.49 8.27 39.37
#